data_AF-A0A7C1AJB3-F1
#
_entry.id   AF-A0A7C1AJB3-F1
#
_cell.length_a   1.000
_cell.length_b   1.000
_cell.length_c   1.000
_cell.angle_alpha   90.00
_cell.angle_beta   90.00
_cell.angle_gamma   90.00
#
_symmetry.space_group_name_H-M   'P 1'
#
loop_
_entity.id
_entity.type
_entity.pdbx_description
1 polymer ?
#
loop_
_entity_poly.entity_id
_entity_poly.type
_entity_poly.pdbx_seq_one_letter_code
_entity_poly.pdbx_strand_id
1 'polypeptide(L)'
;MGLADSTFLYLAIFSILYVLAILLAHRGKVRAKSGLKEFFVSGRDLGLGTAIATLGATEIGLITIAYNAQKGFNEGFSAFHIGLAALIGCAFVGAIGFVVKPMRRTGVLTLPEYYEQRFGRDIRIFGAIVMALGGILNMGLFLKVASIFLSAMLLAKGVDINVNLLMVVLIAGAVLYTCYGGMRSVIITDVFQFILLSAGLLFAVVFLSSLVPFDQAISIVRENKGAGGFDPIVNENFGLSYVLWMILVAGVVSASIWPTALTRALCIEKEETVQRAYLIASVIFLARMVVP
;
A
#
# COMPACT_ATOMS: atom_id res chain seq x y z
N MET A 1 15.21 31.67 -10.20
CA MET A 1 15.04 30.98 -11.50
C MET A 1 15.60 29.54 -11.53
N GLY A 2 16.47 29.09 -10.61
CA GLY A 2 17.11 27.74 -10.70
C GLY A 2 16.46 26.54 -9.97
N LEU A 3 15.44 26.75 -9.13
CA LEU A 3 14.79 25.66 -8.37
C LEU A 3 13.54 25.06 -9.05
N ALA A 4 12.92 25.79 -9.96
CA ALA A 4 11.79 25.31 -10.74
C ALA A 4 12.27 24.32 -11.83
N ASP A 5 13.30 24.70 -12.59
CA ASP A 5 13.86 23.86 -13.67
C ASP A 5 14.40 22.52 -13.19
N SER A 6 15.09 22.50 -12.04
CA SER A 6 15.58 21.26 -11.43
C SER A 6 14.44 20.35 -10.96
N THR A 7 13.37 20.92 -10.40
CA THR A 7 12.18 20.15 -9.99
C THR A 7 11.45 19.55 -11.19
N PHE A 8 11.28 20.32 -12.26
CA PHE A 8 10.71 19.84 -13.52
C PHE A 8 11.58 18.74 -14.15
N LEU A 9 12.91 18.88 -14.07
CA LEU A 9 13.84 17.85 -14.50
C LEU A 9 13.67 16.56 -13.66
N TYR A 10 13.55 16.66 -12.34
CA TYR A 10 13.31 15.48 -11.49
C TYR A 10 11.95 14.83 -11.77
N LEU A 11 10.88 15.62 -11.93
CA LEU A 11 9.56 15.11 -12.30
C LEU A 11 9.57 14.47 -13.69
N ALA A 12 10.28 15.05 -14.65
CA ALA A 12 10.43 14.50 -15.99
C ALA A 12 11.24 13.21 -15.98
N ILE A 13 12.38 13.16 -15.28
CA ILE A 13 13.19 11.96 -15.10
C ILE A 13 12.36 10.86 -14.42
N PHE A 14 11.60 11.21 -13.38
CA PHE A 14 10.76 10.27 -12.66
C PHE A 14 9.63 9.71 -13.52
N SER A 15 8.98 10.58 -14.30
CA SER A 15 7.94 10.20 -15.26
C SER A 15 8.52 9.31 -16.36
N ILE A 16 9.73 9.62 -16.85
CA ILE A 16 10.45 8.83 -17.85
C ILE A 16 10.83 7.47 -17.27
N LEU A 17 11.33 7.38 -16.03
CA LEU A 17 11.67 6.12 -15.37
C LEU A 17 10.43 5.26 -15.10
N TYR A 18 9.30 5.89 -14.72
CA TYR A 18 8.03 5.20 -14.54
C TYR A 18 7.48 4.66 -15.86
N VAL A 19 7.53 5.46 -16.93
CA VAL A 19 7.20 5.02 -18.29
C VAL A 19 8.17 3.94 -18.76
N LEU A 20 9.46 4.03 -18.46
CA LEU A 20 10.45 2.99 -18.77
C LEU A 20 10.14 1.70 -18.02
N ALA A 21 9.74 1.76 -16.76
CA ALA A 21 9.33 0.61 -15.97
C ALA A 21 8.10 -0.07 -16.58
N ILE A 22 7.12 0.71 -17.05
CA ILE A 22 5.95 0.20 -17.79
C ILE A 22 6.39 -0.44 -19.13
N LEU A 23 7.31 0.18 -19.87
CA LEU A 23 7.82 -0.34 -21.14
C LEU A 23 8.68 -1.61 -20.95
N LEU A 24 9.45 -1.69 -19.87
CA LEU A 24 10.23 -2.88 -19.48
C LEU A 24 9.31 -4.01 -19.00
N ALA A 25 8.25 -3.69 -18.25
CA ALA A 25 7.19 -4.63 -17.93
C ALA A 25 6.57 -5.24 -19.19
N HIS A 26 6.49 -4.45 -20.26
CA HIS A 26 5.95 -4.85 -21.55
C HIS A 26 6.90 -5.72 -22.40
N ARG A 27 8.23 -5.59 -22.22
CA ARG A 27 9.22 -6.42 -22.96
C ARG A 27 9.24 -7.88 -22.50
N GLY A 28 8.72 -8.18 -21.31
CA GLY A 28 8.56 -9.53 -20.78
C GLY A 28 7.32 -10.26 -21.30
N LYS A 29 7.38 -10.79 -22.53
CA LYS A 29 6.45 -11.83 -23.06
C LYS A 29 4.96 -11.47 -23.19
N VAL A 30 4.61 -10.21 -23.50
CA VAL A 30 3.21 -9.86 -23.86
C VAL A 30 2.71 -10.58 -25.15
N ARG A 31 3.61 -11.24 -25.89
CA ARG A 31 3.25 -12.01 -27.09
C ARG A 31 2.88 -13.47 -26.89
N ALA A 32 2.89 -14.05 -25.68
CA ALA A 32 2.73 -15.52 -25.55
C ALA A 32 1.91 -15.95 -24.32
N LYS A 33 0.58 -15.71 -24.37
CA LYS A 33 -0.56 -16.47 -23.78
C LYS A 33 -1.66 -15.51 -23.31
N SER A 34 -2.43 -15.01 -24.27
CA SER A 34 -3.64 -14.21 -24.10
C SER A 34 -4.77 -15.03 -23.47
N GLY A 35 -4.73 -15.21 -22.15
CA GLY A 35 -5.79 -15.87 -21.38
C GLY A 35 -6.16 -15.11 -20.11
N LEU A 36 -7.41 -15.26 -19.66
CA LEU A 36 -7.96 -14.61 -18.45
C LEU A 36 -7.05 -14.81 -17.22
N LYS A 37 -6.41 -15.97 -17.10
CA LYS A 37 -5.47 -16.29 -16.02
C LYS A 37 -4.20 -15.44 -16.04
N GLU A 38 -3.66 -15.09 -17.21
CA GLU A 38 -2.49 -14.19 -17.28
C GLU A 38 -2.89 -12.77 -16.87
N PHE A 39 -4.08 -12.33 -17.27
CA PHE A 39 -4.58 -10.99 -16.96
C PHE A 39 -4.87 -10.79 -15.46
N PHE A 40 -5.55 -11.75 -14.80
CA PHE A 40 -5.95 -11.61 -13.39
C PHE A 40 -4.91 -12.08 -12.38
N VAL A 41 -4.11 -13.11 -12.70
CA VAL A 41 -3.19 -13.73 -11.72
C VAL A 41 -1.75 -13.87 -12.22
N SER A 42 -1.38 -13.20 -13.33
CA SER A 42 -0.02 -13.21 -13.89
C SER A 42 0.57 -14.62 -14.05
N GLY A 43 -0.27 -15.58 -14.48
CA GLY A 43 0.15 -16.97 -14.69
C GLY A 43 0.41 -17.78 -13.41
N ARG A 44 0.34 -17.15 -12.23
CA ARG A 44 0.73 -17.69 -10.92
C ARG A 44 2.22 -17.96 -10.74
N ASP A 45 3.06 -17.12 -11.33
CA ASP A 45 4.53 -17.27 -11.32
C ASP A 45 5.22 -16.27 -10.35
N LEU A 46 4.50 -15.80 -9.32
CA LEU A 46 5.11 -14.87 -8.36
C LEU A 46 5.97 -15.62 -7.35
N GLY A 47 7.28 -15.38 -7.44
CA GLY A 47 8.25 -15.74 -6.41
C GLY A 47 8.09 -14.91 -5.13
N LEU A 48 8.69 -15.40 -4.04
CA LEU A 48 8.56 -14.81 -2.70
C LEU A 48 8.97 -13.33 -2.64
N GLY A 49 10.13 -12.97 -3.22
CA GLY A 49 10.64 -11.60 -3.18
C GLY A 49 9.71 -10.61 -3.88
N THR A 50 9.26 -10.96 -5.09
CA THR A 50 8.30 -10.15 -5.86
C THR A 50 6.98 -10.01 -5.11
N ALA A 51 6.47 -11.10 -4.51
CA ALA A 51 5.24 -11.10 -3.72
C ALA A 51 5.33 -10.15 -2.52
N ILE A 52 6.43 -10.18 -1.77
CA ILE A 52 6.68 -9.28 -0.64
C ILE A 52 6.72 -7.82 -1.11
N ALA A 53 7.43 -7.55 -2.21
CA ALA A 53 7.56 -6.20 -2.75
C ALA A 53 6.20 -5.63 -3.23
N THR A 54 5.36 -6.40 -3.93
CA THR A 54 4.03 -5.93 -4.34
C THR A 54 3.07 -5.77 -3.17
N LEU A 55 3.10 -6.67 -2.19
CA LEU A 55 2.32 -6.52 -0.95
C LEU A 55 2.78 -5.28 -0.16
N GLY A 56 4.08 -5.00 -0.12
CA GLY A 56 4.63 -3.79 0.48
C GLY A 56 4.23 -2.52 -0.27
N ALA A 57 4.41 -2.46 -1.59
CA ALA A 57 4.08 -1.28 -2.40
C ALA A 57 2.60 -0.92 -2.39
N THR A 58 1.71 -1.92 -2.36
CA THR A 58 0.26 -1.66 -2.30
C THR A 58 -0.18 -1.03 -0.99
N GLU A 59 0.61 -1.19 0.07
CA GLU A 59 0.36 -0.60 1.38
C GLU A 59 1.11 0.71 1.59
N ILE A 60 2.29 0.87 0.98
CA ILE A 60 3.08 2.11 1.06
C ILE A 60 2.63 3.07 -0.05
N GLY A 61 1.74 4.00 0.31
CA GLY A 61 1.26 5.07 -0.57
C GLY A 61 1.46 6.46 0.03
N LEU A 62 1.36 7.49 -0.81
CA LEU A 62 1.51 8.91 -0.42
C LEU A 62 0.59 9.28 0.75
N ILE A 63 -0.66 8.85 0.70
CA ILE A 63 -1.67 9.13 1.74
C ILE A 63 -1.29 8.48 3.04
N THR A 64 -0.80 7.24 2.97
CA THR A 64 -0.39 6.51 4.17
C THR A 64 0.76 7.23 4.86
N ILE A 65 1.77 7.66 4.11
CA ILE A 65 2.91 8.40 4.66
C ILE A 65 2.43 9.73 5.26
N ALA A 66 1.61 10.49 4.53
CA ALA A 66 1.07 11.76 5.00
C ALA A 66 0.20 11.60 6.27
N TYR A 67 -0.66 10.58 6.30
CA TYR A 67 -1.51 10.25 7.43
C TYR A 67 -0.68 9.84 8.66
N ASN A 68 0.35 9.01 8.45
CA ASN A 68 1.26 8.59 9.51
C ASN A 68 2.07 9.75 10.07
N ALA A 69 2.60 10.62 9.20
CA ALA A 69 3.31 11.82 9.62
C ALA A 69 2.39 12.76 10.42
N GLN A 70 1.15 12.96 9.97
CA GLN A 70 0.17 13.77 10.69
C GLN A 70 -0.19 13.14 12.06
N LYS A 71 -0.39 11.83 12.11
CA LYS A 71 -0.65 11.10 13.37
C LYS A 71 0.55 11.12 14.31
N GLY A 72 1.77 10.98 13.80
CA GLY A 72 3.01 11.09 14.57
C GLY A 72 3.20 12.50 15.14
N PHE A 73 2.88 13.54 14.38
CA PHE A 73 2.90 14.92 14.87
C PHE A 73 1.82 15.18 15.95
N ASN A 74 0.60 14.69 15.72
CA ASN A 74 -0.54 14.93 16.62
C ASN A 74 -0.53 14.06 17.87
N GLU A 75 0.00 12.83 17.85
CA GLU A 75 -0.10 11.89 18.98
C GLU A 75 1.27 11.37 19.46
N GLY A 76 2.36 11.77 18.81
CA GLY A 76 3.70 11.30 19.14
C GLY A 76 3.90 9.82 18.81
N PHE A 77 4.78 9.18 19.58
CA PHE A 77 5.15 7.77 19.42
C PHE A 77 4.01 6.79 19.70
N SER A 78 2.94 7.22 20.37
CA SER A 78 1.75 6.40 20.60
C SER A 78 1.10 5.94 19.29
N ALA A 79 1.23 6.71 18.19
CA ALA A 79 0.72 6.31 16.88
C ALA A 79 1.35 5.02 16.32
N PHE A 80 2.54 4.64 16.79
CA PHE A 80 3.24 3.43 16.34
C PHE A 80 2.51 2.13 16.70
N HIS A 81 1.60 2.16 17.67
CA HIS A 81 0.78 1.00 18.01
C HIS A 81 -0.06 0.52 16.82
N ILE A 82 -0.43 1.41 15.89
CA ILE A 82 -1.20 1.05 14.70
C ILE A 82 -0.38 0.14 13.80
N GLY A 83 0.92 0.44 13.64
CA GLY A 83 1.87 -0.41 12.93
C GLY A 83 2.08 -1.76 13.61
N LEU A 84 2.21 -1.75 14.93
CA LEU A 84 2.35 -2.97 15.73
C LEU A 84 1.09 -3.85 15.64
N ALA A 85 -0.09 -3.24 15.68
CA ALA A 85 -1.37 -3.92 15.53
C ALA A 85 -1.52 -4.57 14.15
N ALA A 86 -1.14 -3.85 13.09
CA ALA A 86 -1.11 -4.37 11.73
C ALA A 86 -0.12 -5.54 11.58
N LEU A 87 1.06 -5.45 12.20
CA LEU A 87 2.03 -6.54 12.23
C LEU A 87 1.44 -7.77 12.92
N ILE A 88 0.89 -7.62 14.12
CA ILE A 88 0.34 -8.75 14.89
C ILE A 88 -0.78 -9.43 14.12
N GLY A 89 -1.75 -8.68 13.60
CA GLY A 89 -2.87 -9.26 12.88
C GLY A 89 -2.46 -9.88 11.54
N CYS A 90 -1.57 -9.24 10.78
CA CYS A 90 -1.08 -9.80 9.52
C CYS A 90 -0.19 -11.04 9.74
N ALA A 91 0.67 -11.01 10.76
CA ALA A 91 1.49 -12.15 11.16
C ALA A 91 0.63 -13.32 11.64
N PHE A 92 -0.45 -13.05 12.38
CA PHE A 92 -1.43 -14.06 12.79
C PHE A 92 -2.10 -14.72 11.58
N VAL A 93 -2.57 -13.91 10.62
CA VAL A 93 -3.16 -14.41 9.37
C VAL A 93 -2.15 -15.23 8.54
N GLY A 94 -0.91 -14.76 8.44
CA GLY A 94 0.18 -15.46 7.75
C GLY A 94 0.55 -16.78 8.43
N ALA A 95 0.68 -16.78 9.75
CA ALA A 95 1.04 -17.95 10.56
C ALA A 95 -0.04 -19.04 10.50
N ILE A 96 -1.30 -18.68 10.70
CA ILE A 96 -2.41 -19.65 10.72
C ILE A 96 -2.80 -20.05 9.29
N GLY A 97 -2.69 -19.13 8.32
CA GLY A 97 -3.05 -19.39 6.93
C GLY A 97 -4.53 -19.69 6.72
N PHE A 98 -5.39 -19.42 7.72
CA PHE A 98 -6.80 -19.86 7.76
C PHE A 98 -7.60 -19.40 6.55
N VAL A 99 -7.30 -18.20 6.03
CA VAL A 99 -8.02 -17.63 4.88
C VAL A 99 -7.22 -17.81 3.60
N VAL A 100 -5.94 -17.45 3.62
CA VAL A 100 -5.14 -17.31 2.40
C VAL A 100 -4.75 -18.67 1.79
N LYS A 101 -4.52 -19.70 2.63
CA LYS A 101 -4.15 -21.05 2.17
C LYS A 101 -5.32 -21.78 1.48
N PRO A 102 -6.51 -21.93 2.08
CA PRO A 102 -7.64 -22.57 1.39
C PRO A 102 -8.07 -21.77 0.17
N MET A 103 -8.01 -20.43 0.22
CA MET A 103 -8.30 -19.61 -0.95
C MET A 103 -7.34 -19.94 -2.11
N ARG A 104 -6.03 -20.03 -1.85
CA ARG A 104 -5.07 -20.38 -2.89
C ARG A 104 -5.25 -21.81 -3.44
N ARG A 105 -5.71 -22.75 -2.60
CA ARG A 105 -6.03 -24.15 -2.97
C ARG A 105 -7.18 -24.26 -3.97
N THR A 106 -8.21 -23.44 -3.81
CA THR A 106 -9.39 -23.47 -4.71
C THR A 106 -9.06 -23.09 -6.14
N GLY A 107 -7.93 -22.39 -6.37
CA GLY A 107 -7.52 -22.02 -7.72
C GLY A 107 -8.45 -21.03 -8.40
N VAL A 108 -9.23 -20.28 -7.64
CA VAL A 108 -10.05 -19.16 -8.14
C VAL A 108 -9.20 -18.04 -8.73
N LEU A 109 -9.79 -17.23 -9.60
CA LEU A 109 -9.18 -16.03 -10.16
C LEU A 109 -9.55 -14.78 -9.36
N THR A 110 -10.70 -14.79 -8.68
CA THR A 110 -11.22 -13.64 -7.94
C THR A 110 -11.81 -14.03 -6.58
N LEU A 111 -11.91 -13.08 -5.64
CA LEU A 111 -12.53 -13.34 -4.33
C LEU A 111 -14.04 -13.63 -4.42
N PRO A 112 -14.85 -12.95 -5.25
CA PRO A 112 -16.26 -13.30 -5.39
C PRO A 112 -16.49 -14.71 -5.92
N GLU A 113 -15.58 -15.23 -6.75
CA GLU A 113 -15.62 -16.64 -7.21
C GLU A 113 -15.37 -17.62 -6.05
N TYR A 114 -14.51 -17.27 -5.09
CA TYR A 114 -14.36 -18.04 -3.86
C TYR A 114 -15.65 -18.05 -3.03
N TYR A 115 -16.35 -16.91 -2.94
CA TYR A 115 -17.65 -16.85 -2.26
C TYR A 115 -18.71 -17.71 -2.95
N GLU A 116 -18.70 -17.80 -4.27
CA GLU A 116 -19.63 -18.67 -5.01
C GLU A 116 -19.45 -20.14 -4.65
N GLN A 117 -18.20 -20.62 -4.62
CA GLN A 117 -17.91 -22.02 -4.31
C GLN A 117 -18.34 -22.40 -2.89
N ARG A 118 -18.36 -21.44 -1.96
CA ARG A 118 -18.64 -21.71 -0.54
C ARG A 118 -20.07 -21.41 -0.12
N PHE A 119 -20.70 -20.40 -0.73
CA PHE A 119 -21.98 -19.86 -0.28
C PHE A 119 -23.01 -19.68 -1.40
N GLY A 120 -22.65 -19.95 -2.65
CA GLY A 120 -23.55 -19.85 -3.80
C GLY A 120 -23.56 -18.48 -4.49
N ARG A 121 -24.38 -18.38 -5.53
CA ARG A 121 -24.36 -17.28 -6.51
C ARG A 121 -24.81 -15.93 -5.95
N ASP A 122 -25.77 -15.92 -5.03
CA ASP A 122 -26.32 -14.68 -4.47
C ASP A 122 -25.26 -13.91 -3.68
N ILE A 123 -24.46 -14.64 -2.90
CA ILE A 123 -23.36 -14.07 -2.09
C ILE A 123 -22.19 -13.64 -2.97
N ARG A 124 -21.95 -14.32 -4.11
CA ARG A 124 -20.98 -13.84 -5.12
C ARG A 124 -21.36 -12.45 -5.63
N ILE A 125 -22.62 -12.25 -6.03
CA ILE A 125 -23.07 -10.97 -6.59
C ILE A 125 -22.99 -9.88 -5.53
N PHE A 126 -23.51 -10.15 -4.33
CA PHE A 126 -23.45 -9.22 -3.22
C PHE A 126 -22.00 -8.84 -2.86
N GLY A 127 -21.13 -9.83 -2.68
CA GLY A 127 -19.72 -9.62 -2.38
C GLY A 127 -18.99 -8.84 -3.48
N ALA A 128 -19.26 -9.13 -4.75
CA ALA A 128 -18.69 -8.40 -5.87
C ALA A 128 -19.11 -6.92 -5.87
N ILE A 129 -20.38 -6.62 -5.60
CA ILE A 129 -20.90 -5.24 -5.53
C ILE A 129 -20.23 -4.48 -4.39
N VAL A 130 -20.19 -5.07 -3.19
CA VAL A 130 -19.58 -4.43 -2.01
C VAL A 130 -18.09 -4.17 -2.25
N MET A 131 -17.36 -5.15 -2.81
CA MET A 131 -15.94 -4.99 -3.13
C MET A 131 -15.70 -3.95 -4.23
N ALA A 132 -16.56 -3.90 -5.26
CA ALA A 132 -16.46 -2.91 -6.32
C ALA A 132 -16.70 -1.49 -5.79
N LEU A 133 -17.75 -1.30 -4.98
CA LEU A 133 -18.03 -0.01 -4.34
C LEU A 133 -16.89 0.42 -3.42
N GLY A 134 -16.39 -0.49 -2.58
CA GLY A 134 -15.24 -0.22 -1.71
C GLY A 134 -13.99 0.18 -2.50
N GLY A 135 -13.71 -0.53 -3.60
CA GLY A 135 -12.59 -0.21 -4.50
C GLY A 135 -12.74 1.15 -5.20
N ILE A 136 -13.94 1.48 -5.70
CA ILE A 136 -14.23 2.76 -6.37
C ILE A 136 -14.09 3.93 -5.38
N LEU A 137 -14.67 3.79 -4.18
CA LEU A 137 -14.56 4.80 -3.13
C LEU A 137 -13.11 5.01 -2.71
N ASN A 138 -12.37 3.91 -2.53
CA ASN A 138 -10.95 3.97 -2.20
C ASN A 138 -10.15 4.68 -3.30
N MET A 139 -10.40 4.35 -4.57
CA MET A 139 -9.70 4.95 -5.71
C MET A 139 -10.01 6.45 -5.83
N GLY A 140 -11.27 6.86 -5.64
CA GLY A 140 -11.68 8.26 -5.65
C GLY A 140 -11.04 9.08 -4.52
N LEU A 141 -11.04 8.54 -3.30
CA LEU A 141 -10.36 9.18 -2.16
C LEU A 141 -8.86 9.27 -2.41
N PHE A 142 -8.25 8.17 -2.87
CA PHE A 142 -6.80 8.10 -2.99
C PHE A 142 -6.26 9.11 -4.00
N LEU A 143 -6.89 9.16 -5.17
CA LEU A 143 -6.49 10.08 -6.22
C LEU A 143 -6.75 11.53 -5.85
N LYS A 144 -7.86 11.83 -5.17
CA LYS A 144 -8.15 13.19 -4.72
C LYS A 144 -7.07 13.71 -3.78
N VAL A 145 -6.72 12.94 -2.75
CA VAL A 145 -5.66 13.35 -1.81
C VAL A 145 -4.32 13.48 -2.53
N ALA A 146 -3.97 12.53 -3.41
CA ALA A 146 -2.75 12.61 -4.19
C ALA A 146 -2.69 13.87 -5.09
N SER A 147 -3.80 14.23 -5.74
CA SER A 147 -3.91 15.45 -6.53
C SER A 147 -3.80 16.73 -5.69
N ILE A 148 -4.36 16.74 -4.48
CA ILE A 148 -4.22 17.89 -3.56
C ILE A 148 -2.74 18.08 -3.18
N PHE A 149 -2.07 17.00 -2.78
CA PHE A 149 -0.64 17.05 -2.42
C PHE A 149 0.22 17.53 -3.58
N LEU A 150 0.03 16.95 -4.77
CA LEU A 150 0.82 17.32 -5.94
C LEU A 150 0.51 18.75 -6.41
N SER A 151 -0.75 19.19 -6.37
CA SER A 151 -1.13 20.58 -6.64
C SER A 151 -0.47 21.55 -5.65
N ALA A 152 -0.48 21.24 -4.35
CA ALA A 152 0.17 22.06 -3.33
C ALA A 152 1.70 22.16 -3.53
N MET A 153 2.36 21.05 -3.89
CA MET A 153 3.79 21.05 -4.20
C MET A 153 4.13 21.88 -5.43
N LEU A 154 3.30 21.81 -6.48
CA LEU A 154 3.46 22.59 -7.70
C LEU A 154 3.20 24.08 -7.47
N LEU A 155 2.19 24.41 -6.66
CA LEU A 155 1.86 25.77 -6.27
C LEU A 155 3.01 26.43 -5.50
N ALA A 156 3.66 25.70 -4.59
CA ALA A 156 4.86 26.16 -3.88
C ALA A 156 6.04 26.48 -4.82
N LYS A 157 6.00 25.99 -6.07
CA LYS A 157 6.98 26.27 -7.13
C LYS A 157 6.48 27.28 -8.16
N GLY A 158 5.31 27.90 -7.92
CA GLY A 158 4.72 28.92 -8.80
C GLY A 158 3.85 28.37 -9.92
N VAL A 159 3.46 27.10 -9.86
CA VAL A 159 2.63 26.44 -10.90
C VAL A 159 1.27 26.11 -10.30
N ASP A 160 0.24 26.86 -10.67
CA ASP A 160 -1.13 26.60 -10.24
C ASP A 160 -1.81 25.63 -11.21
N ILE A 161 -2.06 24.40 -10.75
CA ILE A 161 -2.78 23.37 -11.50
C ILE A 161 -4.05 23.00 -10.74
N ASN A 162 -5.17 23.01 -11.47
CA ASN A 162 -6.45 22.57 -10.96
C ASN A 162 -6.41 21.10 -10.52
N VAL A 163 -6.76 20.85 -9.27
CA VAL A 163 -6.80 19.51 -8.64
C VAL A 163 -7.68 18.54 -9.45
N ASN A 164 -8.81 18.99 -10.01
CA ASN A 164 -9.71 18.14 -10.79
C ASN A 164 -9.06 17.67 -12.09
N LEU A 165 -8.33 18.55 -12.77
CA LEU A 165 -7.60 18.19 -13.99
C LEU A 165 -6.52 17.15 -13.67
N LEU A 166 -5.78 17.37 -12.59
CA LEU A 166 -4.73 16.47 -12.14
C LEU A 166 -5.28 15.08 -11.76
N MET A 167 -6.44 15.05 -11.11
CA MET A 167 -7.14 13.82 -10.76
C MET A 167 -7.54 13.02 -12.01
N VAL A 168 -8.08 13.68 -13.03
CA VAL A 168 -8.43 13.04 -14.32
C VAL A 168 -7.19 12.45 -15.00
N VAL A 169 -6.08 13.19 -15.04
CA VAL A 169 -4.83 12.73 -15.64
C VAL A 169 -4.28 11.49 -14.90
N LEU A 170 -4.28 11.51 -13.56
CA LEU A 170 -3.81 10.37 -12.76
C LEU A 170 -4.70 9.14 -12.94
N ILE A 171 -6.03 9.31 -12.96
CA ILE A 171 -6.99 8.22 -13.23
C ILE A 171 -6.75 7.65 -14.63
N ALA A 172 -6.68 8.50 -15.64
CA ALA A 172 -6.50 8.07 -17.02
C ALA A 172 -5.19 7.29 -17.19
N GLY A 173 -4.08 7.79 -16.62
CA GLY A 173 -2.81 7.08 -16.60
C GLY A 173 -2.92 5.72 -15.93
N ALA A 174 -3.54 5.66 -14.74
CA ALA A 174 -3.73 4.43 -13.99
C ALA A 174 -4.54 3.37 -14.74
N VAL A 175 -5.65 3.79 -15.36
CA VAL A 175 -6.52 2.92 -16.16
C VAL A 175 -5.78 2.43 -17.40
N LEU A 176 -5.09 3.31 -18.13
CA LEU A 176 -4.40 2.94 -19.37
C LEU A 176 -3.34 1.87 -19.16
N TYR A 177 -2.43 2.04 -18.18
CA TYR A 177 -1.38 1.04 -17.95
C TYR A 177 -1.95 -0.27 -17.37
N THR A 178 -3.00 -0.20 -16.55
CA THR A 178 -3.60 -1.38 -15.94
C THR A 178 -4.40 -2.19 -16.96
N CYS A 179 -5.19 -1.53 -17.81
CA CYS A 179 -5.95 -2.18 -18.88
C CYS A 179 -5.03 -2.79 -19.94
N TYR A 180 -3.93 -2.11 -20.28
CA TYR A 180 -3.01 -2.58 -21.30
C TYR A 180 -2.08 -3.71 -20.81
N GLY A 181 -1.66 -3.66 -19.55
CA GLY A 181 -0.65 -4.56 -19.00
C GLY A 181 -1.15 -5.68 -18.08
N GLY A 182 -2.37 -5.59 -17.57
CA GLY A 182 -2.93 -6.55 -16.61
C GLY A 182 -2.15 -6.65 -15.30
N MET A 183 -2.41 -7.71 -14.53
CA MET A 183 -1.80 -7.92 -13.20
C MET A 183 -0.27 -7.93 -13.24
N ARG A 184 0.34 -8.44 -14.32
CA ARG A 184 1.79 -8.49 -14.48
C ARG A 184 2.43 -7.10 -14.54
N SER A 185 1.83 -6.17 -15.29
CA SER A 185 2.31 -4.79 -15.33
C SER A 185 2.21 -4.13 -13.96
N VAL A 186 1.10 -4.35 -13.26
CA VAL A 186 0.88 -3.83 -11.90
C VAL A 186 1.97 -4.34 -10.95
N ILE A 187 2.27 -5.64 -10.98
CA ILE A 187 3.30 -6.22 -10.10
C ILE A 187 4.68 -5.62 -10.39
N ILE A 188 5.04 -5.42 -11.65
CA ILE A 188 6.34 -4.85 -12.01
C ILE A 188 6.42 -3.39 -11.56
N THR A 189 5.39 -2.58 -11.81
CA THR A 189 5.34 -1.20 -11.30
C THR A 189 5.36 -1.15 -9.78
N ASP A 190 4.70 -2.09 -9.09
CA ASP A 190 4.70 -2.18 -7.63
C ASP A 190 6.12 -2.45 -7.10
N VAL A 191 6.89 -3.35 -7.71
CA VAL A 191 8.28 -3.62 -7.28
C VAL A 191 9.15 -2.38 -7.40
N PHE A 192 9.07 -1.65 -8.52
CA PHE A 192 9.81 -0.40 -8.70
C PHE A 192 9.37 0.66 -7.68
N GLN A 193 8.07 0.82 -7.47
CA GLN A 193 7.51 1.74 -6.48
C GLN A 193 7.96 1.36 -5.06
N PHE A 194 7.99 0.08 -4.71
CA PHE A 194 8.43 -0.39 -3.41
C PHE A 194 9.88 -0.02 -3.14
N ILE A 195 10.79 -0.29 -4.08
CA ILE A 195 12.22 0.02 -3.94
C ILE A 195 12.42 1.52 -3.75
N LEU A 196 11.77 2.31 -4.61
CA LEU A 196 11.90 3.76 -4.61
C LEU A 196 11.33 4.38 -3.32
N LEU A 197 10.12 4.00 -2.91
CA LEU A 197 9.50 4.53 -1.70
C LEU A 197 10.27 4.09 -0.45
N SER A 198 10.77 2.87 -0.41
CA SER A 198 11.60 2.39 0.70
C SER A 198 12.91 3.18 0.78
N ALA A 199 13.59 3.42 -0.34
CA ALA A 199 14.81 4.22 -0.39
C ALA A 199 14.54 5.69 0.01
N GLY A 200 13.45 6.28 -0.49
CA GLY A 200 13.05 7.64 -0.14
C GLY A 200 12.71 7.80 1.34
N LEU A 201 12.02 6.82 1.93
CA LEU A 201 11.67 6.79 3.34
C LEU A 201 12.92 6.67 4.21
N LEU A 202 13.84 5.75 3.87
CA LEU A 202 15.12 5.60 4.57
C LEU A 202 15.96 6.88 4.50
N PHE A 203 16.04 7.50 3.32
CA PHE A 203 16.74 8.77 3.14
C PHE A 203 16.12 9.87 4.00
N ALA A 204 14.78 9.99 4.01
CA ALA A 204 14.08 10.98 4.83
C ALA A 204 14.38 10.79 6.33
N VAL A 205 14.37 9.56 6.83
CA VAL A 205 14.70 9.25 8.23
C VAL A 205 16.13 9.65 8.58
N VAL A 206 17.10 9.27 7.74
CA VAL A 206 18.52 9.59 7.98
C VAL A 206 18.74 11.09 7.94
N PHE A 207 18.13 11.78 6.97
CA PHE A 207 18.21 13.23 6.83
C PHE A 207 17.59 13.95 8.04
N LEU A 208 16.38 13.55 8.47
CA LEU A 208 15.73 14.14 9.64
C LEU A 208 16.50 13.86 10.94
N SER A 209 17.06 12.66 11.09
CA SER A 209 17.89 12.29 12.24
C SER A 209 19.19 13.10 12.31
N SER A 210 19.68 13.61 11.17
CA SER A 210 20.85 14.50 11.12
C SER A 210 20.51 15.94 11.54
N LEU A 211 19.24 16.35 11.40
CA LEU A 211 18.76 17.68 11.80
C LEU A 211 18.33 17.71 13.26
N VAL A 212 17.65 16.65 13.72
CA VAL A 212 17.16 16.51 15.09
C VAL A 212 17.60 15.14 15.60
N PRO A 213 18.53 15.09 16.57
CA PRO A 213 18.92 13.84 17.22
C PRO A 213 17.70 13.15 17.85
N PHE A 214 17.66 11.82 17.77
CA PHE A 214 16.53 11.04 18.24
C PHE A 214 16.25 11.25 19.75
N ASP A 215 17.29 11.45 20.54
CA ASP A 215 17.17 11.75 21.98
C ASP A 215 16.42 13.05 22.24
N GLN A 216 16.66 14.07 21.41
CA GLN A 216 15.96 15.35 21.48
C GLN A 216 14.49 15.22 21.02
N ALA A 217 14.22 14.38 20.02
CA ALA A 217 12.85 14.09 19.62
C ALA A 217 12.06 13.39 20.75
N ILE A 218 12.68 12.44 21.45
CA ILE A 218 12.08 11.74 22.61
C ILE A 218 11.80 12.72 23.75
N SER A 219 12.75 13.61 24.07
CA SER A 219 12.55 14.58 25.15
C SER A 219 11.42 15.56 24.84
N ILE A 220 11.36 16.06 23.60
CA ILE A 220 10.28 16.97 23.14
C ILE A 220 8.91 16.28 23.24
N VAL A 221 8.79 15.02 22.82
CA VAL A 221 7.51 14.28 22.93
C VAL A 221 7.15 14.05 24.38
N ARG A 222 8.12 13.74 25.24
CA ARG A 222 7.89 13.56 26.68
C ARG A 222 7.44 14.84 27.37
N GLU A 223 8.05 15.98 27.04
CA GLU A 223 7.71 17.29 27.62
C GLU A 223 6.34 17.79 27.14
N ASN A 224 6.04 17.67 25.85
CA ASN A 224 4.80 18.22 25.29
C ASN A 224 3.59 17.29 25.41
N LYS A 225 3.78 15.98 25.45
CA LYS A 225 2.67 14.98 25.39
C LYS A 225 2.64 14.01 26.56
N GLY A 226 3.62 14.06 27.46
CA GLY A 226 3.67 13.22 28.65
C GLY A 226 3.56 11.72 28.34
N ALA A 227 2.84 10.98 29.20
CA ALA A 227 2.66 9.53 29.04
C ALA A 227 1.84 9.16 27.79
N GLY A 228 0.85 9.98 27.40
CA GLY A 228 0.02 9.76 26.21
C GLY A 228 0.79 9.89 24.88
N GLY A 229 1.99 10.47 24.91
CA GLY A 229 2.90 10.49 23.77
C GLY A 229 3.57 9.15 23.47
N PHE A 230 3.60 8.22 24.43
CA PHE A 230 4.26 6.91 24.29
C PHE A 230 3.31 5.73 24.50
N ASP A 231 2.32 5.89 25.39
CA ASP A 231 1.35 4.85 25.70
C ASP A 231 0.02 5.11 24.94
N PRO A 232 -0.35 4.24 23.98
CA PRO A 232 -1.60 4.36 23.24
C PRO A 232 -2.85 4.06 24.09
N ILE A 233 -2.70 3.40 25.24
CA ILE A 233 -3.82 3.08 26.13
C ILE A 233 -4.18 4.29 27.00
N VAL A 234 -3.18 5.10 27.35
CA VAL A 234 -3.34 6.32 28.17
C VAL A 234 -3.68 7.55 27.30
N ASN A 235 -3.40 7.50 26.00
CA ASN A 235 -3.76 8.57 25.07
C ASN A 235 -5.29 8.69 24.90
N GLU A 236 -5.84 9.89 25.11
CA GLU A 236 -7.28 10.19 25.01
C GLU A 236 -7.89 9.87 23.63
N ASN A 237 -7.08 9.91 22.57
CA ASN A 237 -7.53 9.69 21.19
C ASN A 237 -7.51 8.23 20.73
N PHE A 238 -6.87 7.33 21.49
CA PHE A 238 -6.76 5.92 21.14
C PHE A 238 -7.51 5.06 22.17
N GLY A 239 -6.95 4.83 23.35
CA GLY A 239 -7.53 3.94 24.36
C GLY A 239 -7.51 2.46 23.94
N LEU A 240 -7.77 1.57 24.90
CA LEU A 240 -7.65 0.11 24.71
C LEU A 240 -8.58 -0.44 23.62
N SER A 241 -9.81 0.06 23.54
CA SER A 241 -10.81 -0.37 22.55
C SER A 241 -10.34 -0.10 21.13
N TYR A 242 -9.69 1.04 20.88
CA TYR A 242 -9.16 1.39 19.57
C TYR A 242 -7.96 0.52 19.20
N VAL A 243 -7.05 0.24 20.16
CA VAL A 243 -5.91 -0.65 19.92
C VAL A 243 -6.38 -2.03 19.49
N LEU A 244 -7.36 -2.61 20.20
CA LEU A 244 -7.94 -3.90 19.85
C LEU A 244 -8.68 -3.85 18.51
N TRP A 245 -9.42 -2.77 18.24
CA TRP A 245 -10.07 -2.54 16.96
C TRP A 245 -9.07 -2.49 15.81
N MET A 246 -7.93 -1.84 15.99
CA MET A 246 -6.88 -1.75 14.97
C MET A 246 -6.20 -3.10 14.70
N ILE A 247 -6.01 -3.95 15.71
CA ILE A 247 -5.49 -5.31 15.50
C ILE A 247 -6.45 -6.10 14.59
N LEU A 248 -7.75 -6.02 14.87
CA LEU A 248 -8.77 -6.71 14.09
C LEU A 248 -8.88 -6.13 12.68
N VAL A 249 -9.01 -4.81 12.52
CA VAL A 249 -9.31 -4.19 11.23
C VAL A 249 -8.05 -4.00 10.39
N ALA A 250 -7.03 -3.32 10.92
CA ALA A 250 -5.81 -3.01 10.17
C ALA A 250 -4.94 -4.26 9.97
N GLY A 251 -4.97 -5.20 10.91
CA GLY A 251 -4.24 -6.46 10.81
C GLY A 251 -5.05 -7.55 10.10
N VAL A 252 -6.07 -8.10 10.77
CA VAL A 252 -6.75 -9.32 10.32
C VAL A 252 -7.64 -9.08 9.10
N VAL A 253 -8.53 -8.07 9.14
CA VAL A 253 -9.48 -7.79 8.05
C VAL A 253 -8.75 -7.32 6.80
N SER A 254 -7.80 -6.38 6.94
CA SER A 254 -7.01 -5.90 5.79
C SER A 254 -6.26 -7.05 5.10
N ALA A 255 -5.55 -7.88 5.87
CA ALA A 255 -4.83 -9.01 5.29
C ALA A 255 -5.74 -10.12 4.72
N SER A 256 -6.94 -10.31 5.28
CA SER A 256 -7.78 -11.47 4.97
C SER A 256 -8.91 -11.21 3.97
N ILE A 257 -9.38 -9.97 3.85
CA ILE A 257 -10.59 -9.62 3.08
C ILE A 257 -10.27 -8.59 1.98
N TRP A 258 -9.19 -7.83 2.13
CA TRP A 258 -8.90 -6.75 1.20
C TRP A 258 -8.53 -7.27 -0.19
N PRO A 259 -9.25 -6.84 -1.26
CA PRO A 259 -9.07 -7.37 -2.60
C PRO A 259 -7.64 -7.25 -3.13
N THR A 260 -6.94 -6.16 -2.84
CA THR A 260 -5.59 -5.95 -3.35
C THR A 260 -4.62 -6.96 -2.75
N ALA A 261 -4.61 -7.16 -1.42
CA ALA A 261 -3.74 -8.13 -0.76
C ALA A 261 -4.02 -9.58 -1.22
N LEU A 262 -5.30 -9.94 -1.33
CA LEU A 262 -5.72 -11.29 -1.71
C LEU A 262 -5.43 -11.61 -3.19
N THR A 263 -5.62 -10.65 -4.09
CA THR A 263 -5.27 -10.85 -5.51
C THR A 263 -3.78 -11.12 -5.69
N ARG A 264 -2.90 -10.48 -4.90
CA ARG A 264 -1.46 -10.78 -4.90
C ARG A 264 -1.20 -12.18 -4.34
N ALA A 265 -1.91 -12.59 -3.30
CA ALA A 265 -1.82 -13.95 -2.77
C ALA A 265 -2.18 -15.03 -3.80
N LEU A 266 -3.21 -14.77 -4.64
CA LEU A 266 -3.62 -15.66 -5.72
C LEU A 266 -2.59 -15.78 -6.85
N CYS A 267 -1.71 -14.79 -7.01
CA CYS A 267 -0.62 -14.79 -7.98
C CYS A 267 0.59 -15.63 -7.55
N ILE A 268 0.71 -15.98 -6.27
CA ILE A 268 1.88 -16.71 -5.75
C ILE A 268 1.82 -18.17 -6.21
N GLU A 269 2.96 -18.75 -6.57
CA GLU A 269 3.05 -20.11 -7.11
C GLU A 269 2.63 -21.18 -6.09
N LYS A 270 3.15 -21.10 -4.86
CA LYS A 270 2.99 -22.13 -3.82
C LYS A 270 2.26 -21.59 -2.58
N GLU A 271 1.46 -22.45 -1.95
CA GLU A 271 0.73 -22.13 -0.71
C GLU A 271 1.64 -21.71 0.45
N GLU A 272 2.74 -22.42 0.66
CA GLU A 272 3.69 -22.11 1.73
C GLU A 272 4.38 -20.75 1.50
N THR A 273 4.63 -20.41 0.24
CA THR A 273 5.19 -19.11 -0.15
C THR A 273 4.22 -17.99 0.18
N VAL A 274 2.91 -18.23 0.13
CA VAL A 274 1.89 -17.24 0.50
C VAL A 274 1.98 -16.90 2.00
N GLN A 275 2.10 -17.91 2.85
CA GLN A 275 2.22 -17.69 4.30
C GLN A 275 3.50 -16.91 4.64
N ARG A 276 4.64 -17.30 4.05
CA ARG A 276 5.91 -16.60 4.22
C ARG A 276 5.86 -15.17 3.69
N ALA A 277 5.20 -14.94 2.56
CA ALA A 277 5.04 -13.60 2.00
C ALA A 277 4.25 -12.69 2.95
N TYR A 278 3.15 -13.17 3.53
CA TYR A 278 2.36 -12.42 4.50
C TYR A 278 3.12 -12.17 5.81
N LEU A 279 3.84 -13.18 6.32
CA LEU A 279 4.67 -13.03 7.52
C LEU A 279 5.76 -11.97 7.32
N ILE A 280 6.47 -11.99 6.18
CA ILE A 280 7.52 -11.01 5.92
C ILE A 280 6.92 -9.63 5.60
N ALA A 281 5.80 -9.58 4.87
CA ALA A 281 5.08 -8.33 4.62
C ALA A 281 4.58 -7.66 5.91
N SER A 282 4.24 -8.44 6.95
CA SER A 282 3.85 -7.88 8.26
C SER A 282 4.95 -7.01 8.90
N VAL A 283 6.23 -7.35 8.67
CA VAL A 283 7.38 -6.56 9.11
C VAL A 283 7.48 -5.24 8.33
N ILE A 284 7.21 -5.29 7.02
CA ILE A 284 7.14 -4.08 6.18
C ILE A 284 5.98 -3.18 6.64
N PHE A 285 4.86 -3.76 7.05
CA PHE A 285 3.70 -3.01 7.54
C PHE A 285 4.01 -2.27 8.85
N LEU A 286 4.82 -2.88 9.73
CA LEU A 286 5.36 -2.19 10.90
C LEU A 286 6.29 -1.04 10.48
N ALA A 287 7.29 -1.34 9.63
CA ALA A 287 8.27 -0.35 9.20
C ALA A 287 7.63 0.91 8.58
N ARG A 288 6.54 0.75 7.81
CA ARG A 288 5.74 1.85 7.24
C ARG A 288 5.17 2.82 8.27
N MET A 289 4.85 2.32 9.46
CA MET A 289 4.07 3.02 10.49
C MET A 289 4.93 3.50 11.66
N VAL A 290 6.15 2.97 11.78
CA VAL A 290 7.13 3.32 12.82
C VAL A 290 8.08 4.41 12.34
N VAL A 291 8.21 4.60 11.02
CA VAL A 291 8.97 5.73 10.49
C VAL A 291 8.13 7.01 10.63
N PRO A 292 8.59 8.01 11.41
CA PRO A 292 7.89 9.28 11.60
C PRO A 292 7.88 10.16 10.34
#